data_AF-A0A0K2RHZ1-F1
#
_entry.id   AF-A0A0K2RHZ1-F1
#
_cell.length_a   1.000
_cell.length_b   1.000
_cell.length_c   1.000
_cell.angle_alpha   90.00
_cell.angle_beta   90.00
_cell.angle_gamma   90.00
#
_symmetry.space_group_name_H-M   'P 1'
#
loop_
_entity.id
_entity.type
_entity.pdbx_description
1 polymer ?
#
loop_
_entity_poly.entity_id
_entity_poly.type
_entity_poly.pdbx_seq_one_letter_code
_entity_poly.pdbx_strand_id
1 'polypeptide(L)'
;MIDQLLTGQATTGLIVGILVVKTLIWSLSLGSGTSGGVLAPIFMIGAALGAAAGLVLPDVIPGFWALLGLTAVVGGVMRSPLTGVIFTLELTNAWAVTLPLLIASVVAYGLPSCSFDVRYSPRRSRAAGST
;
A
#
# COMPACT_ATOMS: atom_id res chain seq x y z
N MET A 1 13.74 -15.42 -30.49
CA MET A 1 13.34 -14.36 -29.53
C MET A 1 13.22 -14.86 -28.09
N ILE A 2 12.64 -16.02 -27.81
CA ILE A 2 12.60 -16.64 -26.46
C ILE A 2 14.00 -17.07 -25.99
N ASP A 3 14.90 -17.37 -26.92
CA ASP A 3 16.30 -17.77 -26.67
C ASP A 3 17.15 -16.68 -25.97
N GLN A 4 16.84 -15.40 -26.19
CA GLN A 4 17.52 -14.28 -25.52
C GLN A 4 17.01 -14.01 -24.09
N LEU A 5 15.87 -14.60 -23.69
CA LEU A 5 15.37 -14.54 -22.32
C LEU A 5 15.98 -15.63 -21.42
N LEU A 6 16.47 -16.73 -22.00
CA LEU A 6 17.09 -17.85 -21.25
C LEU A 6 18.61 -17.73 -21.08
N THR A 7 19.28 -16.86 -21.86
CA THR A 7 20.75 -16.69 -21.85
C THR A 7 21.26 -15.69 -20.82
N GLY A 8 20.40 -15.18 -19.92
CA GLY A 8 20.82 -14.31 -18.80
C GLY A 8 21.29 -12.91 -19.22
N GLN A 9 21.13 -12.52 -20.49
CA GLN A 9 21.40 -11.18 -21.01
C GLN A 9 20.14 -10.35 -21.29
N ALA A 10 19.01 -10.75 -20.71
CA ALA A 10 17.88 -9.83 -20.60
C ALA A 10 18.26 -8.78 -19.56
N THR A 11 18.68 -7.60 -20.02
CA THR A 11 18.98 -6.43 -19.19
C THR A 11 17.91 -6.34 -18.12
N THR A 12 18.26 -6.46 -16.84
CA THR A 12 17.31 -6.58 -15.73
C THR A 12 16.26 -5.47 -15.75
N GLY A 13 16.63 -4.29 -16.28
CA GLY A 13 15.72 -3.17 -16.53
C GLY A 13 14.62 -3.41 -17.57
N LEU A 14 14.80 -4.30 -18.53
CA LEU A 14 13.81 -4.65 -19.57
C LEU A 14 12.77 -5.63 -19.02
N ILE A 15 13.18 -6.59 -18.18
CA ILE A 15 12.25 -7.50 -17.47
C ILE A 15 11.42 -6.71 -16.46
N VAL A 16 12.06 -5.87 -15.65
CA VAL A 16 11.38 -5.01 -14.68
C VAL A 16 10.49 -3.99 -15.40
N GLY A 17 10.98 -3.39 -16.50
CA GLY A 17 10.21 -2.45 -17.32
C GLY A 17 8.96 -3.09 -17.93
N ILE A 18 9.07 -4.30 -18.49
CA ILE A 18 7.92 -5.03 -19.05
C ILE A 18 6.93 -5.40 -17.94
N LEU A 19 7.40 -5.85 -16.77
CA LEU A 19 6.51 -6.17 -15.64
C LEU A 19 5.76 -4.92 -15.15
N VAL A 20 6.46 -3.80 -14.94
CA VAL A 20 5.85 -2.54 -14.50
C VAL A 20 4.84 -2.05 -15.54
N VAL A 21 5.23 -1.95 -16.81
CA VAL A 21 4.33 -1.48 -17.88
C VAL A 21 3.11 -2.40 -18.02
N LYS A 22 3.30 -3.72 -17.95
CA LYS A 22 2.20 -4.70 -18.07
C LYS A 22 1.24 -4.62 -16.88
N THR A 23 1.74 -4.46 -15.65
CA THR A 23 0.88 -4.24 -14.47
C THR A 23 0.14 -2.90 -14.53
N LEU A 24 0.75 -1.85 -15.08
CA LEU A 24 0.16 -0.53 -15.24
C LEU A 24 -0.97 -0.53 -16.29
N ILE A 25 -0.73 -1.16 -17.45
CA ILE A 25 -1.74 -1.35 -18.51
C ILE A 25 -2.93 -2.16 -17.98
N TRP A 26 -2.69 -3.22 -17.21
CA TRP A 26 -3.76 -4.04 -16.63
C TRP A 26 -4.56 -3.28 -15.58
N SER A 27 -3.89 -2.50 -14.73
CA SER A 27 -4.51 -1.65 -13.71
C SER A 27 -5.37 -0.55 -14.33
N LEU A 28 -4.91 0.07 -15.42
CA LEU A 28 -5.67 1.08 -16.17
C LEU A 28 -6.86 0.46 -16.92
N SER A 29 -6.69 -0.74 -17.49
CA SER A 29 -7.77 -1.45 -18.19
C SER A 29 -8.90 -1.88 -17.26
N LEU A 30 -8.59 -2.24 -16.00
CA LEU A 30 -9.57 -2.62 -14.97
C LEU A 30 -10.33 -1.43 -14.36
N GLY A 31 -9.77 -0.21 -14.46
CA GLY A 31 -10.39 1.05 -14.03
C GLY A 31 -11.57 1.53 -14.88
N SER A 32 -11.88 0.86 -15.99
CA SER A 32 -12.94 1.23 -16.96
C SER A 32 -14.38 0.93 -16.53
N GLY A 33 -14.60 0.47 -15.28
CA GLY A 33 -15.95 0.24 -14.73
C GLY A 33 -16.18 -1.11 -14.06
N THR A 34 -15.14 -1.94 -13.88
CA THR A 34 -15.24 -3.13 -13.02
C THR A 34 -15.12 -2.69 -11.55
N SER A 35 -15.90 -3.27 -10.64
CA SER A 35 -16.05 -2.77 -9.25
C SER A 35 -14.76 -2.75 -8.39
N GLY A 36 -13.60 -3.17 -8.93
CA GLY A 36 -12.29 -3.15 -8.27
C GLY A 36 -11.39 -1.94 -8.59
N GLY A 37 -11.83 -0.99 -9.42
CA GLY A 37 -10.97 -0.02 -10.13
C GLY A 37 -10.14 0.98 -9.30
N VAL A 38 -10.44 1.21 -8.01
CA VAL A 38 -9.74 2.24 -7.20
C VAL A 38 -8.62 1.64 -6.33
N LEU A 39 -8.61 0.32 -6.12
CA LEU A 39 -7.60 -0.32 -5.26
C LEU A 39 -6.21 -0.37 -5.92
N ALA A 40 -6.16 -0.61 -7.23
CA ALA A 40 -4.90 -0.66 -7.98
C ALA A 40 -4.08 0.64 -7.93
N PRO A 41 -4.65 1.85 -8.18
CA PRO A 41 -3.87 3.09 -8.05
C PRO A 41 -3.42 3.35 -6.61
N ILE A 42 -4.23 2.99 -5.60
CA ILE A 42 -3.83 3.12 -4.19
C ILE A 42 -2.64 2.23 -3.87
N PHE A 43 -2.62 0.98 -4.36
CA PHE A 43 -1.48 0.07 -4.17
C PHE A 43 -0.23 0.59 -4.87
N MET A 44 -0.36 1.10 -6.10
CA MET A 44 0.77 1.70 -6.81
C MET A 44 1.37 2.88 -6.04
N ILE A 45 0.52 3.81 -5.57
CA ILE A 45 0.98 4.99 -4.82
C ILE A 45 1.62 4.56 -3.49
N GLY A 46 0.99 3.65 -2.73
CA GLY A 46 1.53 3.16 -1.46
C GLY A 46 2.86 2.43 -1.62
N ALA A 47 2.96 1.54 -2.61
CA ALA A 47 4.19 0.82 -2.90
C ALA A 47 5.30 1.74 -3.42
N ALA A 48 4.98 2.70 -4.29
CA ALA A 48 5.93 3.68 -4.80
C ALA A 48 6.47 4.60 -3.69
N LEU A 49 5.60 5.07 -2.79
CA LEU A 49 6.01 5.85 -1.62
C LEU A 49 6.94 5.05 -0.71
N GLY A 50 6.59 3.79 -0.44
CA GLY A 50 7.43 2.87 0.33
C GLY A 50 8.78 2.61 -0.34
N ALA A 51 8.79 2.35 -1.64
CA ALA A 51 10.01 2.15 -2.42
C ALA A 51 10.91 3.39 -2.43
N ALA A 52 10.31 4.58 -2.57
CA ALA A 52 11.04 5.84 -2.51
C ALA A 52 11.68 6.08 -1.14
N ALA A 53 10.99 5.74 -0.04
CA ALA A 53 11.57 5.78 1.30
C ALA A 53 12.74 4.78 1.44
N GLY A 54 12.62 3.61 0.81
CA GLY A 54 13.66 2.59 0.76
C GLY A 54 14.96 3.03 0.07
N LEU A 55 14.97 4.11 -0.72
CA LEU A 55 16.19 4.64 -1.33
C LEU A 55 17.14 5.33 -0.33
N VAL A 56 16.59 5.80 0.80
CA VAL A 56 17.35 6.52 1.84
C VAL A 56 17.60 5.62 3.06
N LEU A 57 16.76 4.60 3.22
CA LEU A 57 16.83 3.64 4.32
C LEU A 57 17.74 2.45 3.98
N PRO A 58 18.25 1.73 4.99
CA PRO A 58 19.09 0.56 4.74
C PRO A 58 18.32 -0.53 3.99
N ASP A 59 19.01 -1.18 3.06
CA ASP A 59 18.50 -2.37 2.38
C ASP A 59 18.34 -3.52 3.38
N VAL A 60 17.15 -4.14 3.37
CA VAL A 60 16.84 -5.29 4.23
C VAL A 60 16.54 -6.50 3.35
N ILE A 61 15.48 -6.41 2.55
CA ILE A 61 15.03 -7.42 1.59
C ILE A 61 14.46 -6.67 0.39
N PRO A 62 14.67 -7.14 -0.85
CA PRO A 62 14.04 -6.53 -2.02
C PRO A 62 12.53 -6.38 -1.84
N GLY A 63 12.02 -5.16 -1.99
CA GLY A 63 10.58 -4.87 -1.87
C GLY A 63 10.07 -4.69 -0.44
N PHE A 64 10.90 -4.82 0.60
CA PHE A 64 10.49 -4.65 1.99
C PHE A 64 9.85 -3.28 2.27
N TRP A 65 10.52 -2.21 1.88
CA TRP A 65 10.04 -0.84 2.08
C TRP A 65 8.78 -0.53 1.24
N ALA A 66 8.70 -1.09 0.04
CA ALA A 66 7.52 -0.98 -0.82
C ALA A 66 6.28 -1.66 -0.18
N LEU A 67 6.46 -2.88 0.37
CA LEU A 67 5.40 -3.60 1.09
C LEU A 67 4.94 -2.83 2.33
N LEU A 68 5.86 -2.28 3.11
CA LEU A 68 5.53 -1.45 4.27
C LEU A 68 4.70 -0.23 3.92
N GLY A 69 5.10 0.52 2.88
CA GLY A 69 4.35 1.69 2.42
C GLY A 69 2.96 1.33 1.89
N LEU A 70 2.87 0.23 1.13
CA LEU A 70 1.59 -0.29 0.64
C LEU A 70 0.66 -0.68 1.80
N THR A 71 1.14 -1.42 2.80
CA THR A 71 0.33 -1.83 3.95
C THR A 71 -0.06 -0.66 4.84
N ALA A 72 0.81 0.34 5.02
CA ALA A 72 0.48 1.56 5.75
C ALA A 72 -0.70 2.31 5.09
N VAL A 73 -0.63 2.51 3.76
CA VAL A 73 -1.69 3.20 3.01
C VAL A 73 -2.99 2.39 3.03
N VAL A 74 -2.94 1.09 2.78
CA VAL A 74 -4.13 0.23 2.76
C VAL A 74 -4.78 0.13 4.15
N GLY A 75 -3.98 -0.04 5.21
CA GLY A 75 -4.47 -0.06 6.59
C GLY A 75 -5.12 1.25 7.01
N GLY A 76 -4.56 2.38 6.59
CA GLY A 76 -5.13 3.71 6.81
C GLY A 76 -6.47 3.91 6.07
N VAL A 77 -6.55 3.50 4.80
CA VAL A 77 -7.77 3.60 3.98
C VAL A 77 -8.89 2.71 4.52
N MET A 78 -8.58 1.48 4.94
CA MET A 78 -9.57 0.54 5.48
C MET A 78 -10.04 0.88 6.90
N ARG A 79 -9.40 1.87 7.56
CA ARG A 79 -9.72 2.26 8.95
C ARG A 79 -9.71 1.07 9.93
N SER A 80 -8.92 0.04 9.61
CA SER A 80 -8.77 -1.18 10.40
C SER A 80 -7.35 -1.73 10.16
N PRO A 81 -6.47 -1.65 11.17
CA PRO A 81 -5.08 -2.02 10.99
C PRO A 81 -4.90 -3.53 10.71
N LEU A 82 -5.69 -4.39 11.36
CA LEU A 82 -5.65 -5.84 11.15
C LEU A 82 -6.15 -6.23 9.76
N THR A 83 -7.26 -5.63 9.30
CA THR A 83 -7.82 -5.93 7.99
C THR A 83 -6.86 -5.54 6.87
N GLY A 84 -6.22 -4.36 6.98
CA GLY A 84 -5.22 -3.93 6.00
C GLY A 84 -4.02 -4.86 5.92
N VAL A 85 -3.50 -5.30 7.06
CA VAL A 85 -2.35 -6.22 7.13
C VAL A 85 -2.68 -7.57 6.50
N ILE A 86 -3.77 -8.21 6.93
CA ILE A 86 -4.19 -9.52 6.41
C ILE A 86 -4.42 -9.43 4.90
N PHE A 87 -5.11 -8.40 4.43
CA PHE A 87 -5.35 -8.19 3.02
C PHE A 87 -4.04 -8.07 2.22
N THR A 88 -3.07 -7.30 2.70
CA THR A 88 -1.77 -7.19 2.03
C THR A 88 -0.92 -8.45 2.11
N LEU A 89 -1.04 -9.23 3.20
CA LEU A 89 -0.38 -10.54 3.33
C LEU A 89 -0.94 -11.56 2.35
N GLU A 90 -2.26 -11.66 2.23
CA GLU A 90 -2.90 -12.57 1.27
C GLU A 90 -2.54 -12.21 -0.18
N LEU A 91 -2.43 -10.92 -0.50
CA LEU A 91 -2.07 -10.47 -1.84
C LEU A 91 -0.60 -10.73 -2.21
N THR A 92 0.31 -10.61 -1.24
CA THR A 92 1.77 -10.63 -1.49
C THR A 92 2.42 -11.93 -1.04
N ASN A 93 1.67 -12.74 -0.28
CA ASN A 93 2.08 -13.98 0.37
C ASN A 93 3.37 -13.84 1.22
N ALA A 94 3.62 -12.63 1.73
CA ALA A 94 4.87 -12.25 2.40
C ALA A 94 4.81 -12.46 3.92
N TRP A 95 4.54 -13.69 4.35
CA TRP A 95 4.34 -14.04 5.77
C TRP A 95 5.56 -13.76 6.67
N ALA A 96 6.77 -13.76 6.11
CA ALA A 96 8.01 -13.49 6.83
C ALA A 96 8.08 -12.07 7.44
N VAL A 97 7.33 -11.11 6.90
CA VAL A 97 7.36 -9.70 7.30
C VAL A 97 6.08 -9.23 8.00
N THR A 98 5.30 -10.16 8.57
CA THR A 98 4.01 -9.85 9.22
C THR A 98 4.12 -8.84 10.37
N LEU A 99 5.13 -9.00 11.24
CA LEU A 99 5.36 -8.10 12.38
C LEU A 99 5.58 -6.63 11.97
N PRO A 100 6.54 -6.31 11.07
CA PRO A 100 6.76 -4.93 10.67
C PRO A 100 5.58 -4.32 9.90
N LEU A 101 4.84 -5.13 9.12
CA LEU A 101 3.62 -4.68 8.43
C LEU A 101 2.52 -4.25 9.42
N LEU A 102 2.36 -4.98 10.53
CA LEU A 102 1.41 -4.65 11.58
C LEU A 102 1.74 -3.31 12.25
N ILE A 103 3.01 -3.08 12.55
CA ILE A 103 3.47 -1.80 13.13
C ILE A 103 3.17 -0.64 12.17
N ALA A 104 3.50 -0.79 10.88
CA ALA A 104 3.25 0.24 9.88
C ALA A 104 1.76 0.60 9.75
N SER A 105 0.89 -0.43 9.75
CA SER A 105 -0.57 -0.26 9.67
C SER A 105 -1.15 0.45 10.91
N VAL A 106 -0.67 0.09 12.10
CA VAL A 106 -1.10 0.73 13.36
C VAL A 106 -0.66 2.20 13.42
N VAL A 107 0.57 2.51 13.02
CA VAL A 107 1.08 3.89 12.95
C VAL A 107 0.25 4.72 11.97
N ALA A 108 -0.04 4.17 10.78
CA ALA A 108 -0.86 4.84 9.78
C ALA A 108 -2.31 5.06 10.25
N TYR A 109 -2.87 4.16 11.05
CA TYR A 109 -4.19 4.32 11.67
C TYR A 109 -4.21 5.38 12.79
N GLY A 110 -3.13 5.46 13.57
CA GLY A 110 -2.97 6.39 14.69
C GLY A 110 -2.81 7.85 14.28
N LEU A 111 -2.17 8.11 13.13
CA LEU A 111 -1.87 9.48 12.68
C LEU A 111 -3.14 10.30 12.36
N PRO A 112 -4.10 9.81 11.54
CA PRO A 112 -5.34 10.54 11.28
C PRO A 112 -6.24 10.62 12.50
N SER A 113 -6.29 9.60 13.35
CA SER A 113 -7.16 9.60 14.55
C SER A 113 -6.75 10.68 15.54
N CYS A 114 -5.45 10.91 15.72
CA CYS A 114 -4.94 12.02 16.53
C CYS A 114 -5.26 13.41 15.93
N SER A 115 -5.27 13.55 14.60
CA SER A 115 -5.67 14.79 13.91
C SER A 115 -7.18 15.02 13.82
N PHE A 116 -7.99 13.94 13.78
CA PHE A 116 -9.45 14.04 13.66
C PHE A 116 -10.12 14.40 14.98
N ASP A 117 -9.59 13.92 16.11
CA ASP A 117 -10.10 14.22 17.45
C ASP A 117 -9.97 15.72 17.79
N VAL A 118 -8.83 16.33 17.42
CA VAL A 118 -8.57 17.77 17.60
C VAL A 118 -9.47 18.67 16.74
N ARG A 119 -10.00 18.16 15.62
CA ARG A 119 -10.86 18.95 14.70
C ARG A 119 -12.36 18.75 14.95
N TYR A 120 -12.78 17.80 15.79
CA TYR A 120 -14.21 17.52 16.07
C TYR A 120 -14.59 17.53 17.56
N SER A 121 -14.00 18.42 18.35
CA SER A 121 -14.57 18.84 19.64
C SER A 121 -14.63 20.38 19.63
N PRO A 122 -15.79 21.08 19.79
CA PRO A 122 -16.99 20.68 20.53
C PRO A 122 -18.35 21.14 19.91
N ARG A 123 -19.27 20.21 19.58
CA ARG A 123 -20.72 20.52 19.50
C ARG A 123 -21.64 19.42 20.04
N ARG A 124 -21.10 18.47 20.81
CA ARG A 124 -21.93 17.45 21.47
C ARG A 124 -22.48 17.87 22.84
N SER A 125 -22.21 19.08 23.31
CA SER A 125 -22.72 19.59 24.61
C SER A 125 -23.96 20.48 24.51
N ARG A 126 -24.53 20.74 23.32
CA ARG A 126 -25.75 21.56 23.17
C ARG A 126 -27.04 20.81 22.83
N ALA A 127 -27.00 19.47 22.73
CA ALA A 127 -28.19 18.67 22.38
C ALA A 127 -28.79 17.89 23.58
N ALA A 128 -28.34 18.17 24.81
CA ALA A 128 -28.83 17.51 26.04
C ALA A 128 -29.52 18.49 27.01
N GLY A 129 -29.97 19.65 26.51
CA GLY A 129 -30.58 20.69 27.33
C GLY A 129 -31.48 21.61 26.53
N SER A 130 -32.65 21.11 26.12
CA SER A 130 -33.84 21.93 25.88
C SER A 130 -35.05 21.00 25.94
N THR A 131 -35.60 20.91 27.15
CA THR A 131 -37.02 20.72 27.45
C THR A 131 -37.88 21.68 26.64
#